data_AF-A0A4R0YWS5-F1
#
_entry.id   AF-A0A4R0YWS5-F1
#
_cell.length_a   1.000
_cell.length_b   1.000
_cell.length_c   1.000
_cell.angle_alpha   90.00
_cell.angle_beta   90.00
_cell.angle_gamma   90.00
#
_symmetry.space_group_name_H-M   'P 1'
#
loop_
_entity.id
_entity.type
_entity.pdbx_description
1 polymer ?
#
loop_
_entity_poly.entity_id
_entity_poly.type
_entity_poly.pdbx_seq_one_letter_code
_entity_poly.pdbx_strand_id
1 'polypeptide(L)'
;MTPLVIGVTSHRNLSADEIEPIRARVRELFAYLTHEFPGLSLVAMSSLAEGGDQLFAAEALAAGARLVVPLPLPKEMYAEDFKDPDVRDTFSALCDRADTIRLPLLKSQSREALQTAGEARDRQYAKAGVFIASHSHIMVAIWDGNDSGRLGGTGQIVKYYLHGTLPGIIEHHRQARHVLGGGDEHLLYHIACSRVDAEQPIAQGVAPLEARWLTGNEASSLADMPADFHLMFRHMVAFNDDCEKYRDTVEETCGRHATEPVEELFHFADWLALHFQKRVLMALRVTFTLAALMGIAFTFYAHLQAQNSMIYLFLLLFAIGGIVAILARRREWHRKYLDYRALAEGLRIQSYWRKAGISKSTDHEFAHDNFLQKQNIELGWIRNVMRAMGLHPPSRPTPEALDAVINEWVGESGKSGQLHYFERKTLESSGLHHITETIGLISLWAGVAISAFLAIFALRLPETTKTMLVMAMAMLSIIAAVREAYAYRKADKELIRQYRFMERIFKGARAAIDRTRDPGERRDILRSLGDAALTEHAEWTLMHRERQVEHSKF
;
A
#
# COMPACT_ATOMS: atom_id res chain seq x y z
N MET A 1 8.00 12.70 -2.30
CA MET A 1 8.73 11.61 -1.62
C MET A 1 7.99 11.26 -0.34
N THR A 2 7.99 9.99 0.06
CA THR A 2 7.19 9.51 1.20
C THR A 2 8.03 9.49 2.49
N PRO A 3 7.52 10.03 3.61
CA PRO A 3 8.24 10.04 4.87
C PRO A 3 8.02 8.76 5.69
N LEU A 4 8.88 8.54 6.68
CA LEU A 4 8.63 7.64 7.81
C LEU A 4 8.03 8.45 8.97
N VAL A 5 6.78 8.14 9.34
CA VAL A 5 6.04 8.85 10.39
C VAL A 5 6.19 8.12 11.73
N ILE A 6 6.76 8.81 12.72
CA ILE A 6 6.96 8.31 14.09
C ILE A 6 6.08 9.12 15.04
N GLY A 7 5.08 8.48 15.64
CA GLY A 7 4.23 9.08 16.66
C GLY A 7 4.76 8.84 18.07
N VAL A 8 4.32 9.66 19.03
CA VAL A 8 4.58 9.42 20.45
C VAL A 8 3.30 9.42 21.29
N THR A 9 3.29 8.58 22.31
CA THR A 9 2.40 8.71 23.46
C THR A 9 3.23 8.53 24.73
N SER A 10 3.08 9.44 25.69
CA SER A 10 3.90 9.44 26.89
C SER A 10 3.10 9.75 28.16
N HIS A 11 3.64 9.32 29.30
CA HIS A 11 3.25 9.86 30.61
C HIS A 11 3.69 11.32 30.78
N ARG A 12 2.85 12.10 31.47
CA ARG A 12 3.15 13.51 31.76
C ARG A 12 4.14 13.69 32.91
N ASN A 13 4.07 12.82 33.93
CA ASN A 13 4.85 12.92 35.16
C ASN A 13 6.00 11.90 35.23
N LEU A 14 6.97 12.03 34.32
CA LEU A 14 8.16 11.17 34.26
C LEU A 14 9.08 11.40 35.47
N SER A 15 9.75 10.34 35.95
CA SER A 15 10.77 10.44 37.00
C SER A 15 11.95 11.29 36.53
N ALA A 16 12.42 12.23 37.37
CA ALA A 16 13.49 13.17 37.03
C ALA A 16 14.81 12.47 36.64
N ASP A 17 15.16 11.40 37.35
CA ASP A 17 16.38 10.63 37.13
C ASP A 17 16.37 9.84 35.80
N GLU A 18 15.19 9.66 35.21
CA GLU A 18 15.00 8.91 33.97
C GLU A 18 14.90 9.81 32.73
N ILE A 19 14.77 11.13 32.89
CA ILE A 19 14.58 12.07 31.77
C ILE A 19 15.73 12.00 30.75
N GLU A 20 16.98 12.13 31.20
CA GLU A 20 18.14 12.11 30.29
C GLU A 20 18.37 10.73 29.65
N PRO A 21 18.27 9.60 30.39
CA PRO A 21 18.28 8.28 29.78
C PRO A 21 17.19 8.10 28.71
N ILE A 22 15.97 8.59 28.93
CA ILE A 22 14.89 8.55 27.93
C ILE A 22 15.25 9.39 26.71
N ARG A 23 15.81 10.61 26.88
CA ARG A 23 16.31 11.43 25.76
C ARG A 23 17.35 10.68 24.94
N ALA A 24 18.31 10.04 25.61
CA ALA A 24 19.34 9.25 24.94
C ALA A 24 18.72 8.12 24.08
N ARG A 25 17.74 7.39 24.60
CA ARG A 25 17.02 6.34 23.83
C ARG A 25 16.26 6.89 22.63
N VAL A 26 15.62 8.05 22.77
CA VAL A 26 14.94 8.70 21.65
C VAL A 26 15.96 9.13 20.59
N ARG A 27 17.09 9.75 20.99
CA ARG A 27 18.17 10.13 20.06
C ARG A 27 18.74 8.92 19.32
N GLU A 28 19.01 7.82 20.04
CA GLU A 28 19.49 6.56 19.46
C GLU A 28 18.51 6.02 18.42
N LEU A 29 17.20 6.03 18.72
CA LEU A 29 16.16 5.57 17.80
C LEU A 29 16.16 6.41 16.50
N PHE A 30 16.15 7.74 16.59
CA PHE A 30 16.15 8.59 15.40
C PHE A 30 17.43 8.40 14.58
N ALA A 31 18.60 8.32 15.22
CA ALA A 31 19.87 8.06 14.55
C ALA A 31 19.88 6.70 13.83
N TYR A 32 19.36 5.65 14.48
CA TYR A 32 19.19 4.33 13.90
C TYR A 32 18.30 4.36 12.66
N LEU A 33 17.11 4.98 12.74
CA LEU A 33 16.18 5.06 11.61
C LEU A 33 16.76 5.85 10.42
N THR A 34 17.50 6.93 10.68
CA THR A 34 18.20 7.69 9.63
C THR A 34 19.29 6.86 8.96
N HIS A 35 20.04 6.05 9.73
CA HIS A 35 21.12 5.21 9.19
C HIS A 35 20.58 4.04 8.36
N GLU A 36 19.57 3.34 8.88
CA GLU A 36 19.00 2.15 8.23
C GLU A 36 18.17 2.50 6.98
N PHE A 37 17.51 3.66 6.97
CA PHE A 37 16.58 4.07 5.92
C PHE A 37 16.90 5.48 5.35
N PRO A 38 18.07 5.71 4.72
CA PRO A 38 18.54 7.04 4.31
C PRO A 38 17.69 7.72 3.24
N GLY A 39 16.79 6.99 2.56
CA GLY A 39 15.83 7.53 1.58
C GLY A 39 14.47 7.94 2.16
N LEU A 40 14.26 7.81 3.49
CA LEU A 40 13.02 8.22 4.15
C LEU A 40 13.28 9.46 5.02
N SER A 41 12.63 10.57 4.70
CA SER A 41 12.59 11.70 5.61
C SER A 41 11.78 11.34 6.86
N LEU A 42 12.27 11.74 8.02
CA LEU A 42 11.60 11.44 9.29
C LEU A 42 10.58 12.54 9.62
N VAL A 43 9.37 12.11 9.98
CA VAL A 43 8.30 12.99 10.48
C VAL A 43 7.94 12.53 11.89
N ALA A 44 8.14 13.40 12.87
CA ALA A 44 7.73 13.16 14.25
C ALA A 44 6.33 13.73 14.49
N MET A 45 5.47 12.98 15.15
CA MET A 45 4.12 13.40 15.49
C MET A 45 3.88 13.34 17.00
N SER A 46 3.52 14.48 17.58
CA SER A 46 3.28 14.61 19.02
C SER A 46 2.15 15.60 19.29
N SER A 47 1.36 15.33 20.32
CA SER A 47 0.36 16.28 20.81
C SER A 47 0.99 17.42 21.63
N LEU A 48 2.29 17.32 21.94
CA LEU A 48 3.05 18.24 22.80
C LEU A 48 2.50 18.36 24.22
N ALA A 49 1.91 17.28 24.73
CA ALA A 49 1.58 17.20 26.14
C ALA A 49 2.84 17.39 27.01
N GLU A 50 2.65 17.96 28.20
CA GLU A 50 3.71 18.06 29.20
C GLU A 50 4.40 16.70 29.43
N GLY A 51 5.72 16.73 29.67
CA GLY A 51 6.51 15.52 29.93
C GLY A 51 7.14 14.95 28.66
N GLY A 52 6.96 13.64 28.43
CA GLY A 52 7.72 12.94 27.39
C GLY A 52 7.31 13.27 25.95
N ASP A 53 6.12 13.82 25.72
CA ASP A 53 5.68 14.28 24.40
C ASP A 53 6.55 15.47 23.91
N GLN A 54 6.75 16.49 24.75
CA GLN A 54 7.63 17.64 24.43
C GLN A 54 9.10 17.23 24.34
N LEU A 55 9.55 16.31 25.21
CA LEU A 55 10.90 15.73 25.17
C LEU A 55 11.16 15.05 23.82
N PHE A 56 10.28 14.14 23.41
CA PHE A 56 10.37 13.45 22.13
C PHE A 56 10.41 14.43 20.95
N ALA A 57 9.53 15.45 20.96
CA ALA A 57 9.49 16.46 19.91
C ALA A 57 10.79 17.27 19.81
N ALA A 58 11.40 17.61 20.93
CA ALA A 58 12.69 18.32 20.97
C ALA A 58 13.83 17.47 20.38
N GLU A 59 13.96 16.21 20.80
CA GLU A 59 15.00 15.30 20.29
C GLU A 59 14.77 14.98 18.79
N ALA A 60 13.52 14.84 18.36
CA ALA A 60 13.18 14.61 16.95
C ALA A 60 13.61 15.80 16.07
N LEU A 61 13.33 17.03 16.49
CA LEU A 61 13.78 18.23 15.79
C LEU A 61 15.31 18.35 15.76
N ALA A 62 15.99 17.96 16.84
CA ALA A 62 17.46 17.94 16.90
C ALA A 62 18.06 16.90 15.92
N ALA A 63 17.36 15.79 15.69
CA ALA A 63 17.72 14.79 14.68
C ALA A 63 17.35 15.20 13.23
N GLY A 64 16.79 16.39 13.02
CA GLY A 64 16.41 16.90 11.70
C GLY A 64 15.06 16.38 11.19
N ALA A 65 14.26 15.74 12.04
CA ALA A 65 12.91 15.33 11.67
C ALA A 65 11.97 16.55 11.56
N ARG A 66 10.99 16.46 10.66
CA ARG A 66 9.88 17.42 10.57
C ARG A 66 8.89 17.13 11.70
N LEU A 67 8.47 18.14 12.46
CA LEU A 67 7.51 17.98 13.55
C LEU A 67 6.08 18.33 13.09
N VAL A 68 5.13 17.42 13.30
CA VAL A 68 3.70 17.61 13.05
C VAL A 68 2.94 17.54 14.37
N VAL A 69 2.14 18.56 14.67
CA VAL A 69 1.48 18.72 15.97
C VAL A 69 -0.03 18.70 15.80
N PRO A 70 -0.70 17.53 15.91
CA PRO A 70 -2.15 17.46 15.99
C PRO A 70 -2.63 17.96 17.35
N LEU A 71 -3.13 19.19 17.39
CA LEU A 71 -3.60 19.79 18.63
C LEU A 71 -5.01 19.30 18.99
N PRO A 72 -5.23 18.82 20.24
CA PRO A 72 -6.54 18.41 20.74
C PRO A 72 -7.49 19.61 20.91
N LEU A 73 -6.93 20.80 21.19
CA LEU A 73 -7.64 22.05 21.46
C LEU A 73 -6.97 23.20 20.70
N PRO A 74 -7.60 24.39 20.57
CA PRO A 74 -6.91 25.58 20.09
C PRO A 74 -5.61 25.84 20.87
N LYS A 75 -4.54 26.32 20.19
CA LYS A 75 -3.19 26.48 20.76
C LYS A 75 -3.22 27.24 22.09
N GLU A 76 -3.99 28.32 22.14
CA GLU A 76 -4.12 29.19 23.30
C GLU A 76 -4.78 28.46 24.48
N MET A 77 -5.89 27.79 24.22
CA MET A 77 -6.63 27.01 25.24
C MET A 77 -5.84 25.81 25.74
N TYR A 78 -5.03 25.19 24.87
CA TYR A 78 -4.22 24.04 25.27
C TYR A 78 -3.03 24.47 26.15
N ALA A 79 -2.42 25.61 25.85
CA ALA A 79 -1.31 26.15 26.64
C ALA A 79 -1.74 26.51 28.08
N GLU A 80 -3.01 26.87 28.29
CA GLU A 80 -3.58 27.12 29.62
C GLU A 80 -3.60 25.89 30.53
N ASP A 81 -3.50 24.67 29.98
CA ASP A 81 -3.45 23.43 30.77
C ASP A 81 -2.10 23.20 31.45
N PHE A 82 -1.05 23.88 30.99
CA PHE A 82 0.31 23.73 31.50
C PHE A 82 0.56 24.77 32.60
N LYS A 83 0.68 24.30 33.84
CA LYS A 83 0.86 25.18 35.02
C LYS A 83 2.26 25.77 35.06
N ASP A 84 3.26 25.00 34.66
CA ASP A 84 4.66 25.42 34.65
C ASP A 84 4.93 26.42 33.50
N PRO A 85 5.44 27.64 33.77
CA PRO A 85 5.88 28.57 32.74
C PRO A 85 6.89 27.97 31.74
N ASP A 86 7.86 27.17 32.20
CA ASP A 86 8.93 26.64 31.34
C ASP A 86 8.38 25.62 30.33
N VAL A 87 7.37 24.85 30.74
CA VAL A 87 6.62 23.92 29.88
C VAL A 87 5.81 24.67 28.82
N ARG A 88 5.23 25.82 29.17
CA ARG A 88 4.49 26.67 28.21
C ARG A 88 5.42 27.31 27.18
N ASP A 89 6.58 27.80 27.61
CA ASP A 89 7.58 28.38 26.72
C ASP A 89 8.13 27.32 25.76
N THR A 90 8.42 26.12 26.27
CA THR A 90 8.84 24.97 25.46
C THR A 90 7.75 24.58 24.45
N PHE A 91 6.50 24.47 24.88
CA PHE A 91 5.36 24.21 24.00
C PHE A 91 5.25 25.24 22.87
N SER A 92 5.34 26.54 23.18
CA SER A 92 5.27 27.60 22.16
C SER A 92 6.43 27.49 21.18
N ALA A 93 7.66 27.34 21.67
CA ALA A 93 8.85 27.22 20.84
C ALA A 93 8.81 26.00 19.90
N LEU A 94 8.26 24.87 20.37
CA LEU A 94 8.06 23.68 19.55
C LEU A 94 6.96 23.89 18.50
N CYS A 95 5.83 24.48 18.88
CA CYS A 95 4.76 24.82 17.94
C CYS A 95 5.24 25.75 16.82
N ASP A 96 6.10 26.72 17.12
CA ASP A 96 6.60 27.68 16.13
C ASP A 96 7.56 27.04 15.11
N ARG A 97 8.09 25.85 15.43
CA ARG A 97 8.95 25.03 14.55
C ARG A 97 8.21 23.83 13.94
N ALA A 98 6.89 23.74 14.11
CA ALA A 98 6.10 22.58 13.71
C ALA A 98 4.95 22.92 12.77
N ASP A 99 4.52 21.92 12.01
CA ASP A 99 3.25 21.98 11.27
C ASP A 99 2.10 21.62 12.19
N THR A 100 1.37 22.64 12.62
CA THR A 100 0.24 22.47 13.53
C THR A 100 -1.02 22.06 12.76
N ILE A 101 -1.61 20.93 13.14
CA ILE A 101 -2.89 20.45 12.61
C ILE A 101 -3.96 20.66 13.68
N ARG A 102 -4.94 21.51 13.38
CA ARG A 102 -6.10 21.68 14.27
C ARG A 102 -7.11 20.57 14.02
N LEU A 103 -7.31 19.71 15.01
CA LEU A 103 -8.32 18.66 14.91
C LEU A 103 -9.73 19.25 14.96
N PRO A 104 -10.68 18.75 14.14
CA PRO A 104 -12.05 19.22 14.15
C PRO A 104 -12.72 18.85 15.48
N LEU A 105 -13.67 19.68 15.93
CA LEU A 105 -14.47 19.34 17.11
C LEU A 105 -15.34 18.11 16.83
N LEU A 106 -15.64 17.32 17.87
CA LEU A 106 -16.59 16.21 17.75
C LEU A 106 -17.99 16.81 17.52
N LYS A 107 -18.79 16.22 16.61
CA LYS A 107 -20.12 16.75 16.23
C LYS A 107 -21.07 16.94 17.42
N SER A 108 -20.86 16.20 18.50
CA SER A 108 -21.64 16.24 19.75
C SER A 108 -21.19 17.31 20.76
N GLN A 109 -20.14 18.10 20.46
CA GLN A 109 -19.55 19.05 21.42
C GLN A 109 -19.69 20.50 20.96
N SER A 110 -20.25 21.36 21.83
CA SER A 110 -20.19 22.81 21.67
C SER A 110 -18.82 23.34 22.12
N ARG A 111 -18.42 24.51 21.62
CA ARG A 111 -17.17 25.19 22.07
C ARG A 111 -17.18 25.53 23.56
N GLU A 112 -18.37 25.75 24.13
CA GLU A 112 -18.57 26.06 25.55
C GLU A 112 -18.27 24.84 26.44
N ALA A 113 -18.62 23.63 26.00
CA ALA A 113 -18.33 22.39 26.72
C ALA A 113 -16.83 22.05 26.85
N LEU A 114 -15.96 22.76 26.10
CA LEU A 114 -14.51 22.58 26.12
C LEU A 114 -13.79 23.58 27.02
N GLN A 115 -14.49 24.59 27.57
CA GLN A 115 -13.89 25.60 28.43
C GLN A 115 -13.52 25.04 29.81
N THR A 116 -14.26 24.05 30.31
CA THR A 116 -14.04 23.42 31.62
C THR A 116 -13.43 22.03 31.48
N ALA A 117 -12.59 21.65 32.44
CA ALA A 117 -12.08 20.29 32.56
C ALA A 117 -13.24 19.29 32.72
N GLY A 118 -13.25 18.22 31.92
CA GLY A 118 -14.31 17.21 31.94
C GLY A 118 -14.28 16.29 30.73
N GLU A 119 -15.26 15.39 30.65
CA GLU A 119 -15.34 14.31 29.65
C GLU A 119 -15.26 14.82 28.20
N ALA A 120 -15.79 16.02 27.92
CA ALA A 120 -15.72 16.61 26.60
C ALA A 120 -14.28 16.88 26.15
N ARG A 121 -13.42 17.40 27.04
CA ARG A 121 -11.99 17.63 26.77
C ARG A 121 -11.23 16.31 26.73
N ASP A 122 -11.53 15.37 27.63
CA ASP A 122 -10.92 14.04 27.63
C ASP A 122 -11.13 13.32 26.29
N ARG A 123 -12.33 13.42 25.71
CA ARG A 123 -12.62 12.92 24.36
C ARG A 123 -11.79 13.62 23.27
N GLN A 124 -11.44 14.90 23.42
CA GLN A 124 -10.56 15.59 22.47
C GLN A 124 -9.10 15.16 22.60
N TYR A 125 -8.59 14.98 23.82
CA TYR A 125 -7.25 14.42 24.02
C TYR A 125 -7.16 13.00 23.46
N ALA A 126 -8.15 12.17 23.75
CA ALA A 126 -8.23 10.82 23.20
C ALA A 126 -8.29 10.84 21.67
N LYS A 127 -9.05 11.75 21.06
CA LYS A 127 -9.07 11.95 19.61
C LYS A 127 -7.71 12.30 19.04
N ALA A 128 -6.94 13.15 19.72
CA ALA A 128 -5.56 13.47 19.31
C ALA A 128 -4.65 12.24 19.42
N GLY A 129 -4.73 11.48 20.51
CA GLY A 129 -3.98 10.23 20.66
C GLY A 129 -4.32 9.20 19.58
N VAL A 130 -5.61 9.04 19.25
CA VAL A 130 -6.05 8.18 18.14
C VAL A 130 -5.55 8.69 16.81
N PHE A 131 -5.62 10.01 16.56
CA PHE A 131 -5.12 10.59 15.33
C PHE A 131 -3.63 10.28 15.14
N ILE A 132 -2.82 10.43 16.20
CA ILE A 132 -1.39 10.07 16.18
C ILE A 132 -1.22 8.59 15.89
N ALA A 133 -1.90 7.72 16.64
CA ALA A 133 -1.81 6.28 16.48
C ALA A 133 -2.19 5.82 15.05
N SER A 134 -3.25 6.37 14.46
CA SER A 134 -3.72 5.98 13.12
C SER A 134 -2.81 6.42 11.98
N HIS A 135 -1.99 7.46 12.17
CA HIS A 135 -1.10 7.98 11.13
C HIS A 135 0.37 7.62 11.31
N SER A 136 0.72 6.98 12.43
CA SER A 136 2.10 6.62 12.75
C SER A 136 2.46 5.26 12.19
N HIS A 137 3.59 5.19 11.47
CA HIS A 137 4.18 3.93 11.02
C HIS A 137 4.90 3.22 12.17
N ILE A 138 5.54 4.01 13.03
CA ILE A 138 6.16 3.58 14.28
C ILE A 138 5.55 4.41 15.40
N MET A 139 5.06 3.77 16.45
CA MET A 139 4.59 4.45 17.65
C MET A 139 5.65 4.34 18.74
N VAL A 140 6.04 5.44 19.36
CA VAL A 140 6.91 5.46 20.54
C VAL A 140 6.02 5.58 21.77
N ALA A 141 6.12 4.60 22.67
CA ALA A 141 5.46 4.65 23.96
C ALA A 141 6.49 4.86 25.06
N ILE A 142 6.43 5.99 25.75
CA ILE A 142 7.19 6.24 26.98
C ILE A 142 6.22 6.00 28.14
N TRP A 143 6.20 4.76 28.62
CA TRP A 143 5.08 4.20 29.37
C TRP A 143 5.56 3.25 30.47
N ASP A 144 4.78 3.12 31.55
CA ASP A 144 5.08 2.27 32.70
C ASP A 144 4.53 0.83 32.55
N GLY A 145 3.89 0.53 31.42
CA GLY A 145 3.26 -0.78 31.18
C GLY A 145 1.88 -0.96 31.82
N ASN A 146 1.39 0.02 32.59
CA ASN A 146 0.14 -0.08 33.34
C ASN A 146 -1.03 0.64 32.65
N ASP A 147 -2.25 0.10 32.77
CA ASP A 147 -3.45 0.79 32.32
C ASP A 147 -3.96 1.75 33.41
N SER A 148 -4.11 3.03 33.05
CA SER A 148 -4.62 4.06 33.96
C SER A 148 -6.15 4.04 34.12
N GLY A 149 -6.89 3.33 33.25
CA GLY A 149 -8.35 3.34 33.22
C GLY A 149 -8.98 4.68 32.79
N ARG A 150 -8.17 5.71 32.52
CA ARG A 150 -8.62 7.04 32.08
C ARG A 150 -8.77 7.09 30.56
N LEU A 151 -9.84 7.75 30.10
CA LEU A 151 -10.09 7.95 28.67
C LEU A 151 -8.94 8.73 28.01
N GLY A 152 -8.34 8.17 26.96
CA GLY A 152 -7.24 8.80 26.23
C GLY A 152 -5.89 8.78 26.95
N GLY A 153 -5.75 8.00 28.02
CA GLY A 153 -4.46 7.78 28.67
C GLY A 153 -3.48 6.98 27.80
N THR A 154 -2.19 7.09 28.09
CA THR A 154 -1.08 6.44 27.35
C THR A 154 -1.33 4.95 27.12
N GLY A 155 -1.69 4.20 28.17
CA GLY A 155 -1.99 2.77 28.06
C GLY A 155 -3.19 2.44 27.14
N GLN A 156 -4.22 3.30 27.09
CA GLN A 156 -5.34 3.10 26.17
C GLN A 156 -4.95 3.38 24.72
N ILE A 157 -4.12 4.39 24.47
CA ILE A 157 -3.61 4.68 23.11
C ILE A 157 -2.68 3.56 22.64
N VAL A 158 -1.84 3.01 23.52
CA VAL A 158 -1.00 1.84 23.23
C VAL A 158 -1.86 0.63 22.86
N LYS A 159 -2.89 0.31 23.65
CA LYS A 159 -3.84 -0.77 23.35
C LYS A 159 -4.60 -0.53 22.05
N TYR A 160 -5.01 0.71 21.79
CA TYR A 160 -5.66 1.07 20.54
C TYR A 160 -4.72 0.91 19.33
N TYR A 161 -3.46 1.32 19.46
CA TYR A 161 -2.49 1.18 18.39
C TYR A 161 -2.20 -0.29 18.07
N LEU A 162 -2.02 -1.14 19.09
CA LEU A 162 -1.69 -2.55 18.89
C LEU A 162 -2.89 -3.43 18.52
N HIS A 163 -4.07 -3.17 19.10
CA HIS A 163 -5.22 -4.08 19.00
C HIS A 163 -6.46 -3.43 18.38
N GLY A 164 -6.38 -2.15 18.00
CA GLY A 164 -7.46 -1.43 17.36
C GLY A 164 -8.67 -1.09 18.25
N THR A 165 -8.62 -1.39 19.55
CA THR A 165 -9.74 -1.19 20.49
C THR A 165 -9.54 0.06 21.34
N LEU A 166 -10.51 0.98 21.33
CA LEU A 166 -10.57 2.11 22.28
C LEU A 166 -11.96 2.16 22.94
N PRO A 167 -12.06 1.84 24.24
CA PRO A 167 -13.32 1.92 24.98
C PRO A 167 -13.88 3.35 25.02
N GLY A 168 -15.18 3.54 24.78
CA GLY A 168 -15.90 4.79 25.03
C GLY A 168 -15.87 5.87 23.94
N ILE A 169 -15.15 5.66 22.83
CA ILE A 169 -15.16 6.58 21.66
C ILE A 169 -15.56 5.85 20.37
N ILE A 170 -15.29 4.54 20.28
CA ILE A 170 -15.51 3.74 19.08
C ILE A 170 -16.47 2.58 19.43
N GLU A 171 -17.78 2.81 19.33
CA GLU A 171 -18.81 1.79 19.59
C GLU A 171 -19.23 0.99 18.34
N HIS A 172 -18.61 1.21 17.17
CA HIS A 172 -19.01 0.52 15.94
C HIS A 172 -17.92 -0.38 15.33
N HIS A 173 -18.26 -1.66 15.22
CA HIS A 173 -17.83 -2.69 14.25
C HIS A 173 -16.34 -2.98 13.96
N ARG A 174 -15.39 -2.57 14.82
CA ARG A 174 -14.00 -3.08 14.70
C ARG A 174 -13.78 -4.49 15.28
N GLN A 175 -14.69 -4.95 16.15
CA GLN A 175 -14.43 -6.08 17.07
C GLN A 175 -14.33 -7.49 16.46
N ALA A 176 -14.77 -7.74 15.22
CA ALA A 176 -14.82 -9.11 14.71
C ALA A 176 -13.75 -9.48 13.67
N ARG A 177 -13.02 -8.50 13.10
CA ARG A 177 -12.19 -8.76 11.90
C ARG A 177 -10.68 -8.73 12.14
N HIS A 178 -10.19 -7.92 13.09
CA HIS A 178 -8.75 -7.89 13.45
C HIS A 178 -8.29 -9.15 14.20
N VAL A 179 -9.15 -9.77 15.00
CA VAL A 179 -8.80 -10.94 15.84
C VAL A 179 -8.50 -12.21 15.01
N LEU A 180 -8.88 -12.25 13.74
CA LEU A 180 -8.74 -13.43 12.86
C LEU A 180 -7.67 -13.26 11.77
N GLY A 181 -7.02 -12.09 11.67
CA GLY A 181 -5.98 -11.79 10.68
C GLY A 181 -4.58 -11.88 11.28
N GLY A 182 -3.83 -12.93 10.97
CA GLY A 182 -2.51 -13.21 11.55
C GLY A 182 -1.34 -12.35 11.06
N GLY A 183 -1.44 -11.02 11.14
CA GLY A 183 -0.30 -10.13 10.90
C GLY A 183 -0.58 -8.72 11.39
N ASP A 184 0.10 -8.29 12.45
CA ASP A 184 -0.04 -6.92 12.95
C ASP A 184 0.93 -6.00 12.23
N GLU A 185 0.38 -4.95 11.64
CA GLU A 185 1.13 -3.92 10.91
C GLU A 185 1.51 -2.75 11.81
N HIS A 186 1.36 -2.93 13.12
CA HIS A 186 1.57 -1.92 14.14
C HIS A 186 2.89 -2.21 14.85
N LEU A 187 3.85 -1.29 14.71
CA LEU A 187 5.16 -1.39 15.32
C LEU A 187 5.30 -0.35 16.43
N LEU A 188 5.39 -0.84 17.66
CA LEU A 188 5.54 0.01 18.85
C LEU A 188 6.97 -0.11 19.39
N TYR A 189 7.63 1.02 19.57
CA TYR A 189 8.88 1.12 20.32
C TYR A 189 8.56 1.58 21.73
N HIS A 190 8.66 0.66 22.70
CA HIS A 190 8.33 0.91 24.09
C HIS A 190 9.59 1.22 24.88
N ILE A 191 9.63 2.39 25.51
CA ILE A 191 10.62 2.82 26.50
C ILE A 191 9.95 2.78 27.87
N ALA A 192 10.37 1.87 28.72
CA ALA A 192 9.83 1.71 30.05
C ALA A 192 10.24 2.88 30.96
N CYS A 193 9.28 3.51 31.63
CA CYS A 193 9.54 4.62 32.54
C CYS A 193 8.74 4.53 33.84
N SER A 194 9.31 5.08 34.91
CA SER A 194 8.69 5.31 36.21
C SER A 194 7.98 6.66 36.25
N ARG A 195 6.95 6.77 37.09
CA ARG A 195 6.22 8.03 37.32
C ARG A 195 6.48 8.54 38.73
N VAL A 196 6.53 9.87 38.89
CA VAL A 196 6.80 10.53 40.18
C VAL A 196 5.78 10.15 41.26
N ASP A 197 4.51 9.96 40.88
CA ASP A 197 3.39 9.74 41.81
C ASP A 197 2.70 8.37 41.63
N ALA A 198 3.37 7.38 41.06
CA ALA A 198 2.72 6.08 40.83
C ALA A 198 2.64 5.25 42.12
N GLU A 199 1.41 4.98 42.57
CA GLU A 199 1.11 3.97 43.60
C GLU A 199 1.46 2.55 43.14
N GLN A 200 1.55 2.33 41.82
CA GLN A 200 1.86 1.04 41.21
C GLN A 200 3.24 1.05 40.55
N PRO A 201 4.11 0.07 40.84
CA PRO A 201 5.38 -0.06 40.13
C PRO A 201 5.16 -0.35 38.64
N ILE A 202 6.21 -0.20 37.84
CA ILE A 202 6.22 -0.61 36.43
C ILE A 202 5.66 -2.03 36.29
N ALA A 203 4.91 -2.29 35.22
CA ALA A 203 4.28 -3.57 34.97
C ALA A 203 5.26 -4.75 35.09
N GLN A 204 4.79 -5.87 35.64
CA GLN A 204 5.62 -7.05 35.89
C GLN A 204 6.27 -7.54 34.58
N GLY A 205 7.59 -7.76 34.62
CA GLY A 205 8.36 -8.25 33.47
C GLY A 205 8.93 -7.15 32.56
N VAL A 206 9.00 -5.90 33.04
CA VAL A 206 9.66 -4.78 32.34
C VAL A 206 10.62 -4.09 33.31
N ALA A 207 11.90 -3.99 32.94
CA ALA A 207 12.87 -3.25 33.73
C ALA A 207 12.75 -1.73 33.45
N PRO A 208 12.98 -0.85 34.44
CA PRO A 208 13.06 0.58 34.18
C PRO A 208 14.09 0.89 33.09
N LEU A 209 13.75 1.82 32.19
CA LEU A 209 14.58 2.24 31.05
C LEU A 209 14.87 1.16 30.00
N GLU A 210 14.24 -0.01 30.09
CA GLU A 210 14.27 -1.02 29.05
C GLU A 210 13.56 -0.52 27.80
N ALA A 211 14.22 -0.64 26.65
CA ALA A 211 13.66 -0.29 25.35
C ALA A 211 13.47 -1.56 24.51
N ARG A 212 12.31 -1.71 23.89
CA ARG A 212 11.94 -2.91 23.12
C ARG A 212 10.93 -2.65 22.03
N TRP A 213 10.95 -3.48 21.01
CA TRP A 213 9.94 -3.50 19.94
C TRP A 213 8.79 -4.44 20.32
N LEU A 214 7.56 -3.98 20.08
CA LEU A 214 6.32 -4.70 20.35
C LEU A 214 5.42 -4.69 19.11
N THR A 215 4.75 -5.82 18.88
CA THR A 215 3.72 -6.00 17.84
C THR A 215 2.44 -6.56 18.50
N GLY A 216 1.30 -6.57 17.79
CA GLY A 216 0.01 -6.96 18.39
C GLY A 216 -0.11 -8.44 18.80
N ASN A 217 0.65 -9.34 18.17
CA ASN A 217 0.56 -10.80 18.30
C ASN A 217 1.75 -11.40 19.03
N GLU A 218 2.90 -10.70 19.09
CA GLU A 218 4.09 -11.15 19.81
C GLU A 218 4.29 -10.29 21.06
N ALA A 219 3.92 -10.85 22.22
CA ALA A 219 4.26 -10.27 23.52
C ALA A 219 5.76 -10.44 23.88
N SER A 220 6.55 -11.10 23.04
CA SER A 220 8.00 -11.22 23.23
C SER A 220 8.68 -9.92 22.80
N SER A 221 9.22 -9.21 23.79
CA SER A 221 10.13 -8.08 23.64
C SER A 221 11.26 -8.40 22.65
N LEU A 222 11.16 -7.93 21.41
CA LEU A 222 12.25 -8.04 20.46
C LEU A 222 13.24 -6.90 20.72
N ALA A 223 14.52 -7.24 20.89
CA ALA A 223 15.58 -6.25 21.03
C ALA A 223 15.79 -5.47 19.71
N ASP A 224 15.64 -6.17 18.59
CA ASP A 224 15.78 -5.61 17.24
C ASP A 224 14.42 -5.45 16.56
N MET A 225 14.34 -4.56 15.57
CA MET A 225 13.13 -4.40 14.76
C MET A 225 12.85 -5.71 13.99
N PRO A 226 11.59 -6.18 13.93
CA PRO A 226 11.28 -7.42 13.21
C PRO A 226 11.60 -7.31 11.71
N ALA A 227 12.07 -8.42 11.12
CA ALA A 227 12.54 -8.46 9.73
C ALA A 227 11.48 -8.02 8.70
N ASP A 228 10.21 -8.34 8.94
CA ASP A 228 9.11 -7.96 8.04
C ASP A 228 8.91 -6.44 8.01
N PHE A 229 9.05 -5.75 9.14
CA PHE A 229 8.98 -4.29 9.21
C PHE A 229 10.21 -3.65 8.55
N HIS A 230 11.40 -4.22 8.75
CA HIS A 230 12.60 -3.82 8.02
C HIS A 230 12.38 -3.89 6.51
N LEU A 231 11.85 -5.01 6.00
CA LEU A 231 11.57 -5.20 4.59
C LEU A 231 10.51 -4.22 4.07
N MET A 232 9.46 -3.98 4.87
CA MET A 232 8.42 -3.00 4.58
C MET A 232 9.00 -1.59 4.38
N PHE A 233 9.86 -1.13 5.30
CA PHE A 233 10.51 0.19 5.17
C PHE A 233 11.53 0.24 4.02
N ARG A 234 12.22 -0.87 3.73
CA ARG A 234 13.09 -0.98 2.54
C ARG A 234 12.31 -0.86 1.23
N HIS A 235 11.08 -1.35 1.17
CA HIS A 235 10.20 -1.13 0.01
C HIS A 235 9.82 0.35 -0.14
N MET A 236 9.59 1.07 0.97
CA MET A 236 9.36 2.52 0.93
C MET A 236 10.59 3.28 0.41
N VAL A 237 11.79 2.93 0.89
CA VAL A 237 13.06 3.48 0.36
C VAL A 237 13.18 3.21 -1.13
N ALA A 238 13.01 1.96 -1.56
CA ALA A 238 13.12 1.58 -2.98
C ALA A 238 12.11 2.29 -3.88
N PHE A 239 10.92 2.62 -3.36
CA PHE A 239 9.94 3.44 -4.07
C PHE A 239 10.40 4.90 -4.19
N ASN A 240 10.90 5.51 -3.12
CA ASN A 240 11.48 6.85 -3.19
C ASN A 240 12.66 6.90 -4.19
N ASP A 241 13.59 5.94 -4.12
CA ASP A 241 14.73 5.86 -5.04
C ASP A 241 14.27 5.76 -6.51
N ASP A 242 13.23 4.97 -6.79
CA ASP A 242 12.66 4.88 -8.14
C ASP A 242 11.98 6.19 -8.55
N CYS A 243 11.25 6.87 -7.65
CA CYS A 243 10.66 8.18 -7.94
C CYS A 243 11.73 9.23 -8.26
N GLU A 244 12.84 9.25 -7.50
CA GLU A 244 13.96 10.16 -7.78
C GLU A 244 14.63 9.84 -9.11
N LYS A 245 14.90 8.56 -9.35
CA LYS A 245 15.54 8.09 -10.58
C LYS A 245 14.78 8.45 -11.85
N TYR A 246 13.44 8.43 -11.81
CA TYR A 246 12.60 8.69 -12.99
C TYR A 246 11.89 10.06 -12.94
N ARG A 247 12.29 10.94 -12.02
CA ARG A 247 11.68 12.28 -11.82
C ARG A 247 11.51 13.05 -13.11
N ASP A 248 12.61 13.27 -13.84
CA ASP A 248 12.60 14.11 -15.04
C ASP A 248 11.66 13.54 -16.12
N THR A 249 11.69 12.21 -16.30
CA THR A 249 10.82 11.53 -17.28
C THR A 249 9.34 11.62 -16.93
N VAL A 250 9.00 11.53 -15.63
CA VAL A 250 7.62 11.66 -15.16
C VAL A 250 7.15 13.10 -15.31
N GLU A 251 7.97 14.09 -14.92
CA GLU A 251 7.64 15.51 -15.07
C GLU A 251 7.40 15.92 -16.53
N GLU A 252 8.19 15.38 -17.47
CA GLU A 252 7.99 15.59 -18.92
C GLU A 252 6.71 14.94 -19.44
N THR A 253 6.35 13.75 -18.95
CA THR A 253 5.21 12.98 -19.47
C THR A 253 3.88 13.49 -18.93
N CYS A 254 3.81 13.82 -17.63
CA CYS A 254 2.58 14.20 -16.95
C CYS A 254 2.38 15.73 -16.86
N GLY A 255 3.45 16.52 -17.04
CA GLY A 255 3.46 17.96 -16.82
C GLY A 255 3.37 18.35 -15.35
N ARG A 256 3.78 19.59 -15.00
CA ARG A 256 3.80 20.12 -13.62
C ARG A 256 2.42 20.58 -13.10
N HIS A 257 1.34 19.89 -13.45
CA HIS A 257 -0.03 20.36 -13.20
C HIS A 257 -0.68 19.81 -11.93
N ALA A 258 0.02 18.98 -11.13
CA ALA A 258 -0.54 18.45 -9.89
C ALA A 258 -0.73 19.58 -8.86
N THR A 259 -1.95 19.73 -8.35
CA THR A 259 -2.33 20.76 -7.38
C THR A 259 -2.19 20.30 -5.93
N GLU A 260 -2.28 18.98 -5.68
CA GLU A 260 -2.10 18.37 -4.36
C GLU A 260 -0.95 17.35 -4.33
N PRO A 261 -0.22 17.21 -3.20
CA PRO A 261 0.85 16.22 -3.05
C PRO A 261 0.43 14.76 -3.32
N VAL A 262 -0.84 14.43 -3.02
CA VAL A 262 -1.40 13.09 -3.29
C VAL A 262 -1.48 12.81 -4.79
N GLU A 263 -1.80 13.82 -5.59
CA GLU A 263 -1.91 13.71 -7.05
C GLU A 263 -0.53 13.55 -7.69
N GLU A 264 0.44 14.33 -7.22
CA GLU A 264 1.84 14.18 -7.65
C GLU A 264 2.30 12.74 -7.41
N LEU A 265 2.12 12.22 -6.19
CA LEU A 265 2.52 10.86 -5.86
C LEU A 265 1.76 9.79 -6.64
N PHE A 266 0.48 10.03 -6.92
CA PHE A 266 -0.32 9.17 -7.80
C PHE A 266 0.29 9.08 -9.21
N HIS A 267 0.66 10.22 -9.82
CA HIS A 267 1.27 10.22 -11.15
C HIS A 267 2.60 9.46 -11.19
N PHE A 268 3.43 9.63 -10.17
CA PHE A 268 4.65 8.84 -10.00
C PHE A 268 4.36 7.33 -9.91
N ALA A 269 3.44 6.94 -9.02
CA ALA A 269 3.09 5.54 -8.83
C ALA A 269 2.49 4.90 -10.09
N ASP A 270 1.59 5.60 -10.80
CA ASP A 270 0.94 5.12 -12.02
C ASP A 270 1.95 4.95 -13.17
N TRP A 271 2.84 5.94 -13.37
CA TRP A 271 3.87 5.86 -14.38
C TRP A 271 4.85 4.70 -14.10
N LEU A 272 5.30 4.55 -12.86
CA LEU A 272 6.19 3.45 -12.46
C LEU A 272 5.50 2.10 -12.65
N ALA A 273 4.22 1.98 -12.28
CA ALA A 273 3.42 0.78 -12.49
C ALA A 273 3.39 0.38 -13.98
N LEU A 274 3.10 1.33 -14.88
CA LEU A 274 3.07 1.10 -16.33
C LEU A 274 4.46 0.78 -16.90
N HIS A 275 5.52 1.42 -16.40
CA HIS A 275 6.90 1.15 -16.81
C HIS A 275 7.33 -0.28 -16.47
N PHE A 276 7.13 -0.71 -15.22
CA PHE A 276 7.47 -2.07 -14.80
C PHE A 276 6.53 -3.11 -15.41
N GLN A 277 5.25 -2.78 -15.63
CA GLN A 277 4.32 -3.64 -16.37
C GLN A 277 4.87 -3.98 -17.76
N LYS A 278 5.31 -2.97 -18.52
CA LYS A 278 5.89 -3.16 -19.86
C LYS A 278 7.11 -4.09 -19.80
N ARG A 279 7.99 -3.94 -18.80
CA ARG A 279 9.17 -4.80 -18.63
C ARG A 279 8.80 -6.24 -18.28
N VAL A 280 7.83 -6.45 -17.39
CA VAL A 280 7.34 -7.79 -17.04
C VAL A 280 6.72 -8.46 -18.27
N LEU A 281 5.87 -7.76 -19.01
CA LEU A 281 5.25 -8.29 -20.22
C LEU A 281 6.27 -8.54 -21.33
N MET A 282 7.29 -7.69 -21.47
CA MET A 282 8.38 -7.89 -22.42
C MET A 282 9.21 -9.12 -22.04
N ALA A 283 9.61 -9.26 -20.77
CA ALA A 283 10.33 -10.42 -20.28
C ALA A 283 9.52 -11.70 -20.51
N LEU A 284 8.21 -11.66 -20.22
CA LEU A 284 7.30 -12.78 -20.48
C LEU A 284 7.27 -13.15 -21.96
N ARG A 285 7.07 -12.16 -22.84
CA ARG A 285 7.08 -12.37 -24.30
C ARG A 285 8.39 -12.98 -24.77
N VAL A 286 9.53 -12.45 -24.34
CA VAL A 286 10.86 -12.96 -24.70
C VAL A 286 11.01 -14.41 -24.24
N THR A 287 10.68 -14.74 -22.99
CA THR A 287 10.80 -16.11 -22.46
C THR A 287 9.96 -17.10 -23.25
N PHE A 288 8.69 -16.78 -23.54
CA PHE A 288 7.81 -17.67 -24.30
C PHE A 288 8.21 -17.76 -25.78
N THR A 289 8.70 -16.67 -26.40
CA THR A 289 9.25 -16.72 -27.75
C THR A 289 10.50 -17.60 -27.81
N LEU A 290 11.41 -17.49 -26.83
CA LEU A 290 12.58 -18.36 -26.72
C LEU A 290 12.17 -19.82 -26.52
N ALA A 291 11.16 -20.10 -25.70
CA ALA A 291 10.64 -21.46 -25.51
C ALA A 291 10.08 -22.06 -26.81
N ALA A 292 9.32 -21.29 -27.61
CA ALA A 292 8.86 -21.73 -28.93
C ALA A 292 10.03 -22.02 -29.87
N LEU A 293 11.00 -21.10 -29.97
CA LEU A 293 12.18 -21.27 -30.82
C LEU A 293 13.02 -22.48 -30.39
N MET A 294 13.15 -22.73 -29.08
CA MET A 294 13.81 -23.92 -28.55
C MET A 294 13.10 -25.21 -28.98
N GLY A 295 11.78 -25.28 -28.84
CA GLY A 295 10.99 -26.44 -29.28
C GLY A 295 11.09 -26.68 -30.78
N ILE A 296 11.07 -25.61 -31.58
CA ILE A 296 11.24 -25.67 -33.03
C ILE A 296 12.66 -26.14 -33.38
N ALA A 297 13.71 -25.57 -32.76
CA ALA A 297 15.10 -25.98 -32.97
C ALA A 297 15.34 -27.46 -32.62
N PHE A 298 14.74 -27.93 -31.52
CA PHE A 298 14.77 -29.34 -31.14
C PHE A 298 14.05 -30.24 -32.17
N THR A 299 12.92 -29.78 -32.72
CA THR A 299 12.18 -30.52 -33.75
C THR A 299 13.00 -30.67 -35.03
N PHE A 300 13.69 -29.61 -35.46
CA PHE A 300 14.62 -29.65 -36.59
C PHE A 300 15.81 -30.57 -36.32
N TYR A 301 16.41 -30.51 -35.13
CA TYR A 301 17.49 -31.41 -34.72
C TYR A 301 17.07 -32.89 -34.77
N ALA A 302 15.85 -33.21 -34.33
CA ALA A 302 15.36 -34.58 -34.27
C ALA A 302 15.01 -35.18 -35.65
N HIS A 303 14.62 -34.36 -36.62
CA HIS A 303 14.07 -34.83 -37.90
C HIS A 303 14.95 -34.55 -39.12
N LEU A 304 15.84 -33.55 -39.09
CA LEU A 304 16.77 -33.26 -40.18
C LEU A 304 18.13 -33.91 -39.92
N GLN A 305 18.42 -34.98 -40.66
CA GLN A 305 19.76 -35.54 -40.71
C GLN A 305 20.74 -34.50 -41.30
N ALA A 306 21.89 -34.30 -40.64
CA ALA A 306 22.97 -33.36 -40.96
C ALA A 306 22.93 -31.94 -40.34
N GLN A 307 21.99 -31.60 -39.45
CA GLN A 307 21.99 -30.31 -38.74
C GLN A 307 22.39 -30.40 -37.26
N ASN A 308 23.53 -31.02 -36.96
CA ASN A 308 24.06 -31.14 -35.60
C ASN A 308 24.30 -29.77 -34.92
N SER A 309 24.37 -28.68 -35.68
CA SER A 309 24.50 -27.32 -35.14
C SER A 309 23.26 -26.82 -34.38
N MET A 310 22.08 -27.41 -34.60
CA MET A 310 20.83 -27.00 -33.94
C MET A 310 20.85 -27.21 -32.42
N ILE A 311 21.65 -28.16 -31.91
CA ILE A 311 21.81 -28.35 -30.46
C ILE A 311 22.51 -27.15 -29.81
N TYR A 312 23.49 -26.54 -30.49
CA TYR A 312 24.16 -25.34 -29.98
C TYR A 312 23.23 -24.12 -30.00
N LEU A 313 22.36 -24.01 -31.01
CA LEU A 313 21.32 -22.98 -31.04
C LEU A 313 20.34 -23.17 -29.87
N PHE A 314 19.90 -24.41 -29.61
CA PHE A 314 19.05 -24.72 -28.45
C PHE A 314 19.71 -24.30 -27.13
N LEU A 315 20.98 -24.65 -26.93
CA LEU A 315 21.74 -24.27 -25.72
C LEU A 315 21.89 -22.75 -25.59
N LEU A 316 22.14 -22.04 -26.70
CA LEU A 316 22.22 -20.58 -26.70
C LEU A 316 20.89 -19.94 -26.30
N LEU A 317 19.77 -20.39 -26.89
CA LEU A 317 18.43 -19.89 -26.55
C LEU A 317 18.08 -20.15 -25.09
N PHE A 318 18.45 -21.33 -24.57
CA PHE A 318 18.27 -21.67 -23.15
C PHE A 318 19.08 -20.75 -22.24
N ALA A 319 20.36 -20.49 -22.58
CA ALA A 319 21.21 -19.58 -21.81
C ALA A 319 20.64 -18.15 -21.79
N ILE A 320 20.17 -17.63 -22.92
CA ILE A 320 19.52 -16.31 -23.00
C ILE A 320 18.25 -16.29 -22.14
N GLY A 321 17.42 -17.34 -22.20
CA GLY A 321 16.22 -17.45 -21.36
C GLY A 321 16.55 -17.44 -19.87
N GLY A 322 17.60 -18.16 -19.46
CA GLY A 322 18.13 -18.16 -18.10
C GLY A 322 18.60 -16.78 -17.65
N ILE A 323 19.34 -16.05 -18.49
CA ILE A 323 19.81 -14.68 -18.20
C ILE A 323 18.62 -13.74 -18.01
N VAL A 324 17.61 -13.79 -18.89
CA VAL A 324 16.39 -12.97 -18.78
C VAL A 324 15.65 -13.27 -17.47
N ALA A 325 15.52 -14.54 -17.11
CA ALA A 325 14.86 -14.95 -15.86
C ALA A 325 15.63 -14.50 -14.61
N ILE A 326 16.96 -14.59 -14.62
CA ILE A 326 17.82 -14.10 -13.53
C ILE A 326 17.71 -12.58 -13.40
N LEU A 327 17.76 -11.84 -14.52
CA LEU A 327 17.65 -10.39 -14.51
C LEU A 327 16.28 -9.91 -14.02
N ALA A 328 15.20 -10.55 -14.48
CA ALA A 328 13.84 -10.23 -14.07
C ALA A 328 13.63 -10.48 -12.56
N ARG A 329 14.19 -11.57 -12.02
CA ARG A 329 14.15 -11.88 -10.58
C ARG A 329 14.99 -10.90 -9.76
N ARG A 330 16.24 -10.67 -10.13
CA ARG A 330 17.16 -9.76 -9.41
C ARG A 330 16.67 -8.31 -9.37
N ARG A 331 15.96 -7.87 -10.41
CA ARG A 331 15.40 -6.51 -10.48
C ARG A 331 13.97 -6.42 -9.93
N GLU A 332 13.39 -7.54 -9.51
CA GLU A 332 12.07 -7.63 -8.88
C GLU A 332 10.96 -6.93 -9.68
N TRP A 333 11.04 -6.95 -11.02
CA TRP A 333 10.13 -6.17 -11.88
C TRP A 333 8.66 -6.52 -11.64
N HIS A 334 8.37 -7.78 -11.33
CA HIS A 334 7.01 -8.24 -11.07
C HIS A 334 6.46 -7.70 -9.75
N ARG A 335 7.26 -7.75 -8.66
CA ARG A 335 6.88 -7.17 -7.37
C ARG A 335 6.61 -5.67 -7.53
N LYS A 336 7.56 -4.94 -8.13
CA LYS A 336 7.44 -3.50 -8.39
C LYS A 336 6.19 -3.16 -9.21
N TYR A 337 5.90 -3.92 -10.27
CA TYR A 337 4.69 -3.74 -11.06
C TYR A 337 3.41 -3.86 -10.22
N LEU A 338 3.26 -4.96 -9.47
CA LEU A 338 2.05 -5.22 -8.69
C LEU A 338 1.89 -4.19 -7.56
N ASP A 339 2.96 -3.94 -6.80
CA ASP A 339 2.90 -3.06 -5.64
C ASP A 339 2.68 -1.60 -6.05
N TYR A 340 3.34 -1.10 -7.10
CA TYR A 340 3.14 0.27 -7.58
C TYR A 340 1.76 0.46 -8.20
N ARG A 341 1.22 -0.57 -8.87
CA ARG A 341 -0.16 -0.54 -9.35
C ARG A 341 -1.14 -0.45 -8.17
N ALA A 342 -0.96 -1.27 -7.15
CA ALA A 342 -1.80 -1.22 -5.96
C ALA A 342 -1.73 0.13 -5.25
N LEU A 343 -0.53 0.72 -5.14
CA LEU A 343 -0.34 2.07 -4.60
C LEU A 343 -1.01 3.14 -5.47
N ALA A 344 -0.83 3.11 -6.79
CA ALA A 344 -1.44 4.06 -7.71
C ALA A 344 -2.97 4.03 -7.59
N GLU A 345 -3.57 2.85 -7.55
CA GLU A 345 -5.02 2.70 -7.39
C GLU A 345 -5.51 3.25 -6.04
N GLY A 346 -4.77 2.97 -4.95
CA GLY A 346 -5.06 3.51 -3.63
C GLY A 346 -5.00 5.04 -3.58
N LEU A 347 -3.91 5.63 -4.08
CA LEU A 347 -3.72 7.08 -4.12
C LEU A 347 -4.73 7.78 -5.03
N ARG A 348 -5.12 7.16 -6.14
CA ARG A 348 -6.14 7.66 -7.06
C ARG A 348 -7.48 7.85 -6.36
N ILE A 349 -7.94 6.81 -5.66
CA ILE A 349 -9.21 6.84 -4.92
C ILE A 349 -9.11 7.86 -3.76
N GLN A 350 -7.99 7.88 -3.05
CA GLN A 350 -7.73 8.86 -1.99
C GLN A 350 -7.77 10.31 -2.51
N SER A 351 -7.19 10.59 -3.69
CA SER A 351 -7.25 11.90 -4.33
C SER A 351 -8.69 12.29 -4.67
N TYR A 352 -9.46 11.41 -5.32
CA TYR A 352 -10.86 11.72 -5.66
C TYR A 352 -11.75 11.92 -4.44
N TRP A 353 -11.54 11.15 -3.36
CA TRP A 353 -12.25 11.36 -2.10
C TRP A 353 -11.92 12.70 -1.46
N ARG A 354 -10.65 13.11 -1.47
CA ARG A 354 -10.24 14.45 -1.01
C ARG A 354 -10.91 15.55 -1.83
N LYS A 355 -10.83 15.48 -3.16
CA LYS A 355 -11.47 16.44 -4.10
C LYS A 355 -12.98 16.54 -3.90
N ALA A 356 -13.66 15.40 -3.71
CA ALA A 356 -15.12 15.36 -3.52
C ALA A 356 -15.57 15.85 -2.13
N GLY A 357 -14.63 16.17 -1.23
CA GLY A 357 -14.95 16.51 0.15
C GLY A 357 -15.44 15.31 0.95
N ILE A 358 -15.15 14.09 0.50
CA ILE A 358 -15.37 12.85 1.26
C ILE A 358 -14.21 12.77 2.26
N SER A 359 -14.16 13.73 3.17
CA SER A 359 -13.37 13.59 4.38
C SER A 359 -14.13 12.57 5.21
N LYS A 360 -13.53 11.40 5.49
CA LYS A 360 -14.04 10.46 6.49
C LYS A 360 -14.19 11.25 7.79
N SER A 361 -15.40 11.76 8.00
CA SER A 361 -15.66 12.80 8.97
C SER A 361 -15.75 12.12 10.32
N THR A 362 -14.85 12.48 11.23
CA THR A 362 -14.98 12.26 12.68
C THR A 362 -14.89 10.84 13.20
N ASP A 363 -15.09 9.81 12.37
CA ASP A 363 -14.95 8.41 12.77
C ASP A 363 -13.70 7.82 12.11
N HIS A 364 -12.84 7.28 12.97
CA HIS A 364 -11.44 6.90 12.73
C HIS A 364 -11.21 5.73 11.75
N GLU A 365 -12.12 5.51 10.82
CA GLU A 365 -11.96 4.53 9.76
C GLU A 365 -11.22 5.20 8.61
N PHE A 366 -9.94 4.94 8.39
CA PHE A 366 -9.27 5.48 7.20
C PHE A 366 -9.42 4.55 5.99
N ALA A 367 -9.39 5.09 4.77
CA ALA A 367 -9.49 4.35 3.51
C ALA A 367 -8.53 3.15 3.42
N HIS A 368 -7.32 3.37 3.93
CA HIS A 368 -6.21 2.43 3.87
C HIS A 368 -6.33 1.32 4.90
N ASP A 369 -7.12 1.49 5.97
CA ASP A 369 -7.21 0.49 7.03
C ASP A 369 -7.83 -0.80 6.48
N ASN A 370 -8.82 -0.73 5.59
CA ASN A 370 -9.48 -1.90 5.01
C ASN A 370 -8.76 -2.49 3.77
N PHE A 371 -7.76 -1.81 3.23
CA PHE A 371 -7.09 -2.20 1.99
C PHE A 371 -5.96 -3.21 2.28
N LEU A 372 -5.93 -4.37 1.60
CA LEU A 372 -4.86 -5.38 1.68
C LEU A 372 -4.61 -6.03 3.08
N GLN A 373 -5.57 -6.03 4.01
CA GLN A 373 -5.37 -6.58 5.38
C GLN A 373 -5.07 -8.09 5.43
N LYS A 374 -5.35 -8.85 4.36
CA LYS A 374 -5.22 -10.31 4.37
C LYS A 374 -3.73 -10.70 4.19
N GLN A 375 -3.05 -10.87 5.33
CA GLN A 375 -1.96 -11.82 5.58
C GLN A 375 -0.57 -11.59 4.92
N ASN A 376 -0.16 -10.36 4.61
CA ASN A 376 1.27 -10.09 4.35
C ASN A 376 1.69 -8.69 4.86
N ILE A 377 2.48 -8.64 5.93
CA ILE A 377 3.00 -7.41 6.56
C ILE A 377 3.77 -6.56 5.54
N GLU A 378 4.41 -7.18 4.55
CA GLU A 378 5.14 -6.46 3.50
C GLU A 378 4.24 -5.47 2.75
N LEU A 379 2.96 -5.79 2.52
CA LEU A 379 2.03 -4.90 1.82
C LEU A 379 1.64 -3.66 2.65
N GLY A 380 2.01 -3.64 3.93
CA GLY A 380 1.86 -2.49 4.83
C GLY A 380 2.59 -1.25 4.33
N TRP A 381 3.62 -1.40 3.51
CA TRP A 381 4.35 -0.26 2.96
C TRP A 381 3.43 0.65 2.10
N ILE A 382 2.52 0.06 1.35
CA ILE A 382 1.55 0.79 0.50
C ILE A 382 0.62 1.61 1.38
N ARG A 383 0.10 1.01 2.45
CA ARG A 383 -0.78 1.70 3.42
C ARG A 383 -0.05 2.80 4.16
N ASN A 384 1.20 2.60 4.55
CA ASN A 384 2.03 3.62 5.19
C ASN A 384 2.18 4.85 4.27
N VAL A 385 2.44 4.63 2.97
CA VAL A 385 2.48 5.73 2.02
C VAL A 385 1.13 6.47 1.93
N MET A 386 0.02 5.75 1.84
CA MET A 386 -1.32 6.34 1.82
C MET A 386 -1.66 7.10 3.13
N ARG A 387 -1.21 6.57 4.29
CA ARG A 387 -1.33 7.18 5.63
C ARG A 387 -0.58 8.50 5.71
N ALA A 388 0.68 8.51 5.29
CA ALA A 388 1.51 9.71 5.30
C ALA A 388 0.91 10.84 4.45
N MET A 389 0.28 10.51 3.32
CA MET A 389 -0.41 11.50 2.49
C MET A 389 -1.70 12.04 3.12
N GLY A 390 -2.27 11.33 4.10
CA GLY A 390 -3.41 11.77 4.90
C GLY A 390 -3.09 12.91 5.89
N LEU A 391 -1.81 13.18 6.16
CA LEU A 391 -1.38 14.25 7.08
C LEU A 391 -1.68 15.65 6.56
N HIS A 392 -1.68 15.83 5.24
CA HIS A 392 -1.97 17.12 4.64
C HIS A 392 -3.48 17.38 4.67
N PRO A 393 -3.94 18.48 5.32
CA PRO A 393 -5.36 18.79 5.38
C PRO A 393 -5.91 18.92 3.95
N PRO A 394 -7.10 18.36 3.65
CA PRO A 394 -7.69 18.50 2.33
C PRO A 394 -8.05 19.96 2.07
N SER A 395 -7.90 20.38 0.81
CA SER A 395 -8.44 21.66 0.34
C SER A 395 -9.95 21.69 0.59
N ARG A 396 -10.52 22.85 0.97
CA ARG A 396 -11.97 22.95 1.13
C ARG A 396 -12.64 22.69 -0.22
N PRO A 397 -13.52 21.68 -0.32
CA PRO A 397 -14.16 21.33 -1.58
C PRO A 397 -15.05 22.48 -2.04
N THR A 398 -14.94 22.90 -3.30
CA THR A 398 -15.91 23.80 -3.91
C THR A 398 -17.20 23.03 -4.24
N PRO A 399 -18.36 23.70 -4.32
CA PRO A 399 -19.61 23.05 -4.72
C PRO A 399 -19.50 22.35 -6.08
N GLU A 400 -18.73 22.91 -7.02
CA GLU A 400 -18.50 22.34 -8.36
C GLU A 400 -17.52 21.16 -8.37
N ALA A 401 -16.70 21.00 -7.31
CA ALA A 401 -15.68 19.94 -7.26
C ALA A 401 -16.31 18.53 -7.30
N LEU A 402 -17.51 18.36 -6.73
CA LEU A 402 -18.19 17.07 -6.74
C LEU A 402 -18.56 16.63 -8.16
N ASP A 403 -19.13 17.53 -8.96
CA ASP A 403 -19.52 17.23 -10.34
C ASP A 403 -18.28 17.04 -11.23
N ALA A 404 -17.20 17.80 -10.99
CA ALA A 404 -15.92 17.59 -11.66
C ALA A 404 -15.35 16.19 -11.37
N VAL A 405 -15.35 15.77 -10.09
CA VAL A 405 -14.91 14.41 -9.69
C VAL A 405 -15.79 13.35 -10.32
N ILE A 406 -17.12 13.51 -10.34
CA ILE A 406 -18.01 12.53 -10.98
C ILE A 406 -17.68 12.39 -12.46
N ASN A 407 -17.46 13.49 -13.17
CA ASN A 407 -17.18 13.47 -14.61
C ASN A 407 -15.77 12.96 -14.95
N GLU A 408 -14.77 13.25 -14.12
CA GLU A 408 -13.39 12.80 -14.31
C GLU A 408 -13.20 11.35 -13.85
N TRP A 409 -13.68 11.03 -12.65
CA TRP A 409 -13.48 9.73 -12.02
C TRP A 409 -14.43 8.66 -12.58
N VAL A 410 -15.74 8.88 -12.47
CA VAL A 410 -16.75 7.91 -12.92
C VAL A 410 -16.91 8.01 -14.44
N GLY A 411 -17.16 9.22 -14.93
CA GLY A 411 -17.34 9.55 -16.35
C GLY A 411 -18.68 9.12 -16.92
N GLU A 412 -18.71 9.05 -18.25
CA GLU A 412 -19.87 8.62 -19.04
C GLU A 412 -19.51 7.44 -19.95
N SER A 413 -20.45 6.50 -20.06
CA SER A 413 -20.35 5.34 -20.95
C SER A 413 -20.04 5.78 -22.38
N GLY A 414 -19.05 5.14 -22.99
CA GLY A 414 -18.62 5.44 -24.36
C GLY A 414 -17.90 6.79 -24.57
N LYS A 415 -17.70 7.61 -23.53
CA LYS A 415 -17.13 8.96 -23.69
C LYS A 415 -15.92 9.25 -22.80
N SER A 416 -16.02 9.05 -21.49
CA SER A 416 -15.03 9.58 -20.54
C SER A 416 -14.92 8.78 -19.24
N GLY A 417 -13.91 9.12 -18.45
CA GLY A 417 -13.66 8.59 -17.12
C GLY A 417 -13.33 7.09 -17.09
N GLN A 418 -13.40 6.51 -15.89
CA GLN A 418 -13.08 5.10 -15.70
C GLN A 418 -14.09 4.15 -16.33
N LEU A 419 -15.36 4.56 -16.42
CA LEU A 419 -16.38 3.73 -17.05
C LEU A 419 -16.00 3.43 -18.50
N HIS A 420 -15.68 4.46 -19.29
CA HIS A 420 -15.23 4.26 -20.68
C HIS A 420 -13.92 3.48 -20.78
N TYR A 421 -12.97 3.71 -19.86
CA TYR A 421 -11.73 2.96 -19.81
C TYR A 421 -11.96 1.45 -19.66
N PHE A 422 -12.81 1.04 -18.71
CA PHE A 422 -13.11 -0.37 -18.47
C PHE A 422 -13.92 -1.00 -19.60
N GLU A 423 -14.90 -0.29 -20.16
CA GLU A 423 -15.66 -0.75 -21.34
C GLU A 423 -14.70 -1.09 -22.50
N ARG A 424 -13.80 -0.16 -22.84
CA ARG A 424 -12.81 -0.36 -23.90
C ARG A 424 -11.88 -1.52 -23.57
N LYS A 425 -11.37 -1.62 -22.34
CA LYS A 425 -10.44 -2.68 -21.95
C LYS A 425 -11.07 -4.06 -21.91
N THR A 426 -12.34 -4.16 -21.52
CA THR A 426 -13.13 -5.40 -21.59
C THR A 426 -13.24 -5.89 -23.03
N LEU A 427 -13.58 -5.00 -23.96
CA LEU A 427 -13.73 -5.32 -25.38
C LEU A 427 -12.40 -5.74 -26.02
N GLU A 428 -11.35 -4.92 -25.86
CA GLU A 428 -10.00 -5.20 -26.37
C GLU A 428 -9.47 -6.55 -25.87
N SER A 429 -9.58 -6.79 -24.56
CA SER A 429 -9.04 -8.01 -23.94
C SER A 429 -9.84 -9.26 -24.32
N SER A 430 -11.17 -9.15 -24.43
CA SER A 430 -12.03 -10.25 -24.89
C SER A 430 -11.72 -10.65 -26.33
N GLY A 431 -11.49 -9.67 -27.22
CA GLY A 431 -11.10 -9.94 -28.61
C GLY A 431 -9.76 -10.67 -28.73
N LEU A 432 -8.73 -10.23 -27.99
CA LEU A 432 -7.43 -10.90 -27.96
C LEU A 432 -7.49 -12.32 -27.38
N HIS A 433 -8.36 -12.55 -26.40
CA HIS A 433 -8.59 -13.87 -25.85
C HIS A 433 -9.22 -14.81 -26.89
N HIS A 434 -10.23 -14.33 -27.61
CA HIS A 434 -10.90 -15.12 -28.65
C HIS A 434 -9.95 -15.49 -29.81
N ILE A 435 -9.07 -14.56 -30.21
CA ILE A 435 -8.01 -14.87 -31.19
C ILE A 435 -7.11 -16.01 -30.68
N THR A 436 -6.77 -16.00 -29.39
CA THR A 436 -5.92 -17.02 -28.78
C THR A 436 -6.60 -18.39 -28.76
N GLU A 437 -7.88 -18.46 -28.38
CA GLU A 437 -8.69 -19.69 -28.46
C GLU A 437 -8.81 -20.21 -29.89
N THR A 438 -9.01 -19.31 -30.86
CA THR A 438 -9.12 -19.66 -32.28
C THR A 438 -7.82 -20.24 -32.82
N ILE A 439 -6.66 -19.67 -32.46
CA ILE A 439 -5.35 -20.22 -32.83
C ILE A 439 -5.17 -21.63 -32.25
N GLY A 440 -5.58 -21.86 -31.00
CA GLY A 440 -5.55 -23.19 -30.38
C GLY A 440 -6.41 -24.21 -31.13
N LEU A 441 -7.65 -23.83 -31.46
CA LEU A 441 -8.60 -24.68 -32.17
C LEU A 441 -8.12 -25.01 -33.60
N ILE A 442 -7.62 -24.01 -34.34
CA ILE A 442 -7.06 -24.20 -35.69
C ILE A 442 -5.87 -25.15 -35.64
N SER A 443 -4.96 -24.98 -34.67
CA SER A 443 -3.77 -25.82 -34.53
C SER A 443 -4.13 -27.27 -34.20
N LEU A 444 -5.15 -27.49 -33.35
CA LEU A 444 -5.66 -28.82 -33.03
C LEU A 444 -6.24 -29.51 -34.27
N TRP A 445 -7.16 -28.85 -34.99
CA TRP A 445 -7.78 -29.44 -36.18
C TRP A 445 -6.79 -29.63 -37.32
N ALA A 446 -5.83 -28.71 -37.50
CA ALA A 446 -4.75 -28.89 -38.46
C ALA A 446 -3.89 -30.13 -38.13
N GLY A 447 -3.55 -30.34 -36.85
CA GLY A 447 -2.83 -31.53 -36.41
C GLY A 447 -3.59 -32.84 -36.65
N VAL A 448 -4.90 -32.85 -36.36
CA VAL A 448 -5.78 -33.99 -36.66
C VAL A 448 -5.86 -34.25 -38.17
N ALA A 449 -6.03 -33.21 -38.98
CA ALA A 449 -6.10 -33.32 -40.44
C ALA A 449 -4.79 -33.86 -41.04
N ILE A 450 -3.64 -33.36 -40.58
CA ILE A 450 -2.32 -33.86 -41.01
C ILE A 450 -2.15 -35.32 -40.61
N SER A 451 -2.56 -35.70 -39.39
CA SER A 451 -2.48 -37.08 -38.89
C SER A 451 -3.36 -38.04 -39.71
N ALA A 452 -4.60 -37.65 -40.01
CA ALA A 452 -5.51 -38.42 -40.85
C ALA A 452 -4.99 -38.56 -42.28
N PHE A 453 -4.45 -37.48 -42.86
CA PHE A 453 -3.83 -37.50 -44.19
C PHE A 453 -2.62 -38.46 -44.24
N LEU A 454 -1.74 -38.40 -43.23
CA LEU A 454 -0.61 -39.32 -43.11
C LEU A 454 -1.08 -40.78 -42.99
N ALA A 455 -2.14 -41.05 -42.23
CA ALA A 455 -2.67 -42.40 -42.07
C ALA A 455 -3.25 -42.97 -43.37
N ILE A 456 -3.99 -42.16 -44.15
CA ILE A 456 -4.61 -42.59 -45.41
C ILE A 456 -3.55 -42.82 -46.51
N PHE A 457 -2.54 -41.95 -46.60
CA PHE A 457 -1.55 -41.96 -47.67
C PHE A 457 -0.18 -42.51 -47.25
N ALA A 458 -0.10 -43.20 -46.10
CA ALA A 458 1.14 -43.69 -45.50
C ALA A 458 2.02 -44.50 -46.47
N LEU A 459 1.42 -45.30 -47.34
CA LEU A 459 2.13 -46.16 -48.29
C LEU A 459 2.44 -45.48 -49.63
N ARG A 460 1.85 -44.30 -49.90
CA ARG A 460 1.97 -43.60 -51.19
C ARG A 460 2.85 -42.36 -51.15
N LEU A 461 3.13 -41.83 -49.95
CA LEU A 461 3.92 -40.61 -49.78
C LEU A 461 5.43 -40.92 -49.72
N PRO A 462 6.27 -40.10 -50.36
CA PRO A 462 7.71 -40.10 -50.12
C PRO A 462 8.04 -39.82 -48.65
N GLU A 463 9.11 -40.43 -48.14
CA GLU A 463 9.56 -40.22 -46.74
C GLU A 463 9.82 -38.74 -46.44
N THR A 464 10.36 -37.98 -47.39
CA THR A 464 10.58 -36.54 -47.25
C THR A 464 9.28 -35.77 -46.96
N THR A 465 8.19 -36.11 -47.66
CA THR A 465 6.87 -35.49 -47.45
C THR A 465 6.30 -35.86 -46.09
N LYS A 466 6.48 -37.11 -45.64
CA LYS A 466 6.05 -37.54 -44.30
C LYS A 466 6.78 -36.75 -43.22
N THR A 467 8.11 -36.63 -43.30
CA THR A 467 8.91 -35.87 -42.35
C THR A 467 8.47 -34.40 -42.30
N MET A 468 8.23 -33.76 -43.45
CA MET A 468 7.77 -32.37 -43.52
C MET A 468 6.41 -32.16 -42.86
N LEU A 469 5.45 -33.08 -43.08
CA LEU A 469 4.13 -33.02 -42.46
C LEU A 469 4.20 -33.23 -40.93
N VAL A 470 5.02 -34.18 -40.47
CA VAL A 470 5.24 -34.41 -39.03
C VAL A 470 5.87 -33.19 -38.36
N MET A 471 6.89 -32.57 -39.00
CA MET A 471 7.49 -31.34 -38.50
C MET A 471 6.49 -30.18 -38.45
N ALA A 472 5.67 -30.00 -39.49
CA ALA A 472 4.64 -28.96 -39.52
C ALA A 472 3.62 -29.14 -38.39
N MET A 473 3.16 -30.38 -38.17
CA MET A 473 2.27 -30.72 -37.05
C MET A 473 2.92 -30.45 -35.69
N ALA A 474 4.20 -30.79 -35.52
CA ALA A 474 4.95 -30.53 -34.29
C ALA A 474 5.11 -29.02 -34.03
N MET A 475 5.46 -28.24 -35.06
CA MET A 475 5.58 -26.79 -34.95
C MET A 475 4.25 -26.11 -34.60
N LEU A 476 3.14 -26.51 -35.24
CA LEU A 476 1.81 -25.99 -34.90
C LEU A 476 1.43 -26.31 -33.45
N SER A 477 1.70 -27.53 -33.00
CA SER A 477 1.47 -27.95 -31.61
C SER A 477 2.29 -27.13 -30.61
N ILE A 478 3.57 -26.87 -30.91
CA ILE A 478 4.45 -26.04 -30.07
C ILE A 478 3.93 -24.60 -30.01
N ILE A 479 3.57 -24.00 -31.14
CA ILE A 479 3.05 -22.62 -31.19
C ILE A 479 1.76 -22.51 -30.38
N ALA A 480 0.83 -23.45 -30.53
CA ALA A 480 -0.41 -23.48 -29.78
C ALA A 480 -0.16 -23.64 -28.27
N ALA A 481 0.69 -24.60 -27.87
CA ALA A 481 1.02 -24.84 -26.47
C ALA A 481 1.70 -23.62 -25.81
N VAL A 482 2.68 -23.01 -26.49
CA VAL A 482 3.36 -21.81 -26.01
C VAL A 482 2.40 -20.63 -25.90
N ARG A 483 1.50 -20.47 -26.88
CA ARG A 483 0.53 -19.37 -26.88
C ARG A 483 -0.48 -19.51 -25.74
N GLU A 484 -1.00 -20.71 -25.52
CA GLU A 484 -1.90 -21.01 -24.39
C GLU A 484 -1.20 -20.83 -23.05
N ALA A 485 0.04 -21.33 -22.92
CA ALA A 485 0.83 -21.17 -21.71
C ALA A 485 1.18 -19.69 -21.43
N TYR A 486 1.44 -18.89 -22.48
CA TYR A 486 1.62 -17.44 -22.36
C TYR A 486 0.34 -16.74 -21.88
N ALA A 487 -0.81 -17.08 -22.45
CA ALA A 487 -2.11 -16.51 -22.05
C ALA A 487 -2.48 -16.88 -20.62
N TYR A 488 -2.23 -18.14 -20.22
CA TYR A 488 -2.38 -18.61 -18.85
C TYR A 488 -1.47 -17.84 -17.90
N ARG A 489 -0.17 -17.69 -18.25
CA ARG A 489 0.80 -16.99 -17.40
C ARG A 489 0.53 -15.49 -17.29
N LYS A 490 -0.04 -14.87 -18.33
CA LYS A 490 -0.48 -13.47 -18.31
C LYS A 490 -1.77 -13.26 -17.52
N ALA A 491 -2.48 -14.34 -17.15
CA ALA A 491 -3.77 -14.29 -16.45
C ALA A 491 -4.86 -13.55 -17.26
N ASP A 492 -4.92 -13.79 -18.57
CA ASP A 492 -5.85 -13.06 -19.46
C ASP A 492 -7.31 -13.25 -19.07
N LYS A 493 -7.70 -14.46 -18.64
CA LYS A 493 -9.07 -14.77 -18.20
C LYS A 493 -9.45 -13.98 -16.95
N GLU A 494 -8.55 -13.91 -15.98
CA GLU A 494 -8.76 -13.17 -14.75
C GLU A 494 -8.79 -11.65 -14.98
N LEU A 495 -7.90 -11.13 -15.85
CA LEU A 495 -7.91 -9.72 -16.23
C LEU A 495 -9.25 -9.32 -16.87
N ILE A 496 -9.80 -10.14 -17.76
CA ILE A 496 -11.12 -9.91 -18.36
C ILE A 496 -12.21 -9.92 -17.29
N ARG A 497 -12.17 -10.87 -16.35
CA ARG A 497 -13.13 -10.95 -15.24
C ARG A 497 -13.09 -9.68 -14.38
N GLN A 498 -11.90 -9.20 -14.05
CA GLN A 498 -11.70 -7.98 -13.28
C GLN A 498 -12.23 -6.75 -14.02
N TYR A 499 -11.92 -6.59 -15.32
CA TYR A 499 -12.42 -5.45 -16.10
C TYR A 499 -13.95 -5.45 -16.19
N ARG A 500 -14.58 -6.61 -16.41
CA ARG A 500 -16.05 -6.74 -16.40
C ARG A 500 -16.66 -6.41 -15.04
N PHE A 501 -16.00 -6.82 -13.96
CA PHE A 501 -16.45 -6.52 -12.61
C PHE A 501 -16.41 -5.00 -12.35
N MET A 502 -15.29 -4.37 -12.66
CA MET A 502 -15.12 -2.92 -12.55
C MET A 502 -16.12 -2.15 -13.40
N GLU A 503 -16.25 -2.50 -14.67
CA GLU A 503 -17.24 -1.92 -15.59
C GLU A 503 -18.64 -1.94 -14.99
N ARG A 504 -19.07 -3.08 -14.43
CA ARG A 504 -20.39 -3.23 -13.80
C ARG A 504 -20.57 -2.36 -12.57
N ILE A 505 -19.56 -2.26 -11.69
CA ILE A 505 -19.64 -1.41 -10.50
C ILE A 505 -19.70 0.07 -10.89
N PHE A 506 -18.84 0.53 -11.79
CA PHE A 506 -18.82 1.92 -12.25
C PHE A 506 -20.12 2.29 -12.97
N LYS A 507 -20.67 1.38 -13.79
CA LYS A 507 -21.98 1.56 -14.43
C LYS A 507 -23.12 1.66 -13.42
N GLY A 508 -23.11 0.80 -12.39
CA GLY A 508 -24.07 0.84 -11.29
C GLY A 508 -23.99 2.15 -10.49
N ALA A 509 -22.77 2.58 -10.14
CA ALA A 509 -22.54 3.83 -9.44
C ALA A 509 -22.99 5.04 -10.26
N ARG A 510 -22.70 5.08 -11.57
CA ARG A 510 -23.17 6.15 -12.44
C ARG A 510 -24.70 6.24 -12.46
N ALA A 511 -25.37 5.10 -12.66
CA ALA A 511 -26.82 5.04 -12.66
C ALA A 511 -27.44 5.46 -11.31
N ALA A 512 -26.79 5.17 -10.19
CA ALA A 512 -27.22 5.62 -8.87
C ALA A 512 -27.03 7.13 -8.69
N ILE A 513 -25.88 7.67 -9.10
CA ILE A 513 -25.58 9.12 -9.05
C ILE A 513 -26.58 9.92 -9.89
N ASP A 514 -26.92 9.43 -11.08
CA ASP A 514 -27.87 10.11 -11.98
C ASP A 514 -29.31 10.15 -11.42
N ARG A 515 -29.66 9.25 -10.49
CA ARG A 515 -30.99 9.20 -9.84
C ARG A 515 -31.15 10.20 -8.70
N THR A 516 -30.05 10.67 -8.12
CA THR A 516 -30.10 11.60 -6.98
C THR A 516 -29.49 12.95 -7.33
N ARG A 517 -30.04 14.01 -6.73
CA ARG A 517 -29.48 15.36 -6.78
C ARG A 517 -28.91 15.79 -5.42
N ASP A 518 -29.05 14.96 -4.39
CA ASP A 518 -28.51 15.27 -3.07
C ASP A 518 -26.98 15.10 -3.05
N PRO A 519 -26.20 16.16 -2.73
CA PRO A 519 -24.75 16.07 -2.62
C PRO A 519 -24.27 15.12 -1.50
N GLY A 520 -25.09 14.86 -0.47
CA GLY A 520 -24.78 13.90 0.59
C GLY A 520 -24.80 12.47 0.05
N GLU A 521 -25.93 12.07 -0.50
CA GLU A 521 -26.13 10.75 -1.10
C GLU A 521 -25.12 10.45 -2.23
N ARG A 522 -24.81 11.44 -3.08
CA ARG A 522 -23.77 11.30 -4.13
C ARG A 522 -22.40 10.97 -3.54
N ARG A 523 -22.02 11.62 -2.42
CA ARG A 523 -20.75 11.34 -1.73
C ARG A 523 -20.74 9.95 -1.12
N ASP A 524 -21.86 9.48 -0.58
CA ASP A 524 -21.98 8.13 -0.04
C ASP A 524 -21.85 7.05 -1.12
N ILE A 525 -22.43 7.29 -2.32
CA ILE A 525 -22.26 6.41 -3.48
C ILE A 525 -20.79 6.37 -3.93
N LEU A 526 -20.14 7.53 -4.04
CA LEU A 526 -18.71 7.63 -4.39
C LEU A 526 -17.79 6.96 -3.36
N ARG A 527 -18.15 7.02 -2.07
CA ARG A 527 -17.45 6.27 -1.02
C ARG A 527 -17.58 4.77 -1.22
N SER A 528 -18.82 4.27 -1.36
CA SER A 528 -19.07 2.84 -1.58
C SER A 528 -18.39 2.31 -2.85
N LEU A 529 -18.40 3.11 -3.93
CA LEU A 529 -17.66 2.81 -5.16
C LEU A 529 -16.16 2.65 -4.90
N GLY A 530 -15.54 3.58 -4.16
CA GLY A 530 -14.12 3.52 -3.86
C GLY A 530 -13.76 2.34 -2.94
N ASP A 531 -14.58 2.03 -1.93
CA ASP A 531 -14.38 0.87 -1.05
C ASP A 531 -14.43 -0.45 -1.84
N ALA A 532 -15.41 -0.58 -2.75
CA ALA A 532 -15.53 -1.75 -3.61
C ALA A 532 -14.35 -1.86 -4.61
N ALA A 533 -13.89 -0.73 -5.16
CA ALA A 533 -12.75 -0.69 -6.06
C ALA A 533 -11.44 -1.08 -5.34
N LEU A 534 -11.19 -0.54 -4.15
CA LEU A 534 -10.05 -0.89 -3.31
C LEU A 534 -10.05 -2.38 -2.95
N THR A 535 -11.21 -2.94 -2.59
CA THR A 535 -11.33 -4.35 -2.24
C THR A 535 -10.94 -5.27 -3.41
N GLU A 536 -11.46 -5.02 -4.61
CA GLU A 536 -11.12 -5.82 -5.79
C GLU A 536 -9.65 -5.65 -6.20
N HIS A 537 -9.08 -4.45 -6.09
CA HIS A 537 -7.66 -4.23 -6.38
C HIS A 537 -6.77 -4.97 -5.37
N ALA A 538 -7.18 -5.01 -4.10
CA ALA A 538 -6.50 -5.77 -3.07
C ALA A 538 -6.51 -7.28 -3.39
N GLU A 539 -7.67 -7.85 -3.67
CA GLU A 539 -7.83 -9.26 -4.02
C GLU A 539 -7.04 -9.65 -5.27
N TRP A 540 -7.07 -8.80 -6.30
CA TRP A 540 -6.30 -9.02 -7.53
C TRP A 540 -4.80 -9.06 -7.27
N THR A 541 -4.29 -8.13 -6.46
CA THR A 541 -2.86 -8.03 -6.14
C THR A 541 -2.37 -9.25 -5.38
N LEU A 542 -3.16 -9.71 -4.39
CA LEU A 542 -2.88 -10.90 -3.60
C LEU A 542 -2.82 -12.15 -4.46
N MET A 543 -3.84 -12.37 -5.30
CA MET A 543 -3.89 -13.53 -6.21
C MET A 543 -2.67 -13.58 -7.15
N HIS A 544 -2.19 -12.43 -7.63
CA HIS A 544 -1.03 -12.39 -8.53
C HIS A 544 0.30 -12.65 -7.79
N ARG A 545 0.40 -12.27 -6.51
CA ARG A 545 1.56 -12.61 -5.66
C ARG A 545 1.60 -14.11 -5.34
N GLU A 546 0.48 -14.73 -4.97
CA GLU A 546 0.42 -16.16 -4.65
C GLU A 546 0.86 -17.04 -5.84
N ARG A 547 0.42 -16.69 -7.06
CA ARG A 547 0.88 -17.35 -8.29
C ARG A 547 2.39 -17.28 -8.49
N GLN A 548 3.10 -16.27 -7.97
CA GLN A 548 4.57 -16.29 -8.04
C GLN A 548 5.18 -17.34 -7.12
N VAL A 549 4.67 -17.46 -5.88
CA VAL A 549 5.26 -18.32 -4.84
C VAL A 549 5.11 -19.81 -5.21
N GLU A 550 3.97 -20.20 -5.78
CA GLU A 550 3.76 -21.57 -6.25
C GLU A 550 4.71 -21.96 -7.39
N HIS A 551 5.15 -20.99 -8.18
CA HIS A 551 6.00 -21.22 -9.35
C HIS A 551 7.49 -20.91 -9.12
N SER A 552 7.86 -20.29 -8.01
CA SER A 552 9.27 -20.17 -7.58
C SER A 552 9.78 -21.43 -6.86
N LYS A 553 8.88 -22.36 -6.52
CA LYS A 553 9.21 -23.65 -5.90
C LYS A 553 9.69 -24.73 -6.89
N PHE A 554 9.77 -24.41 -8.19
CA PHE A 554 10.20 -25.31 -9.25
C PHE A 554 11.40 -24.78 -10.05
#